data_AF-A0A0F8VNR7-F1
#
_entry.id   AF-A0A0F8VNR7-F1
#
_cell.length_a   1.000
_cell.length_b   1.000
_cell.length_c   1.000
_cell.angle_alpha   90.00
_cell.angle_beta   90.00
_cell.angle_gamma   90.00
#
_symmetry.space_group_name_H-M   'P 1'
#
loop_
_entity.id
_entity.type
_entity.pdbx_description
1 polymer ?
#
loop_
_entity_poly.entity_id
_entity_poly.type
_entity_poly.pdbx_seq_one_letter_code
_entity_poly.pdbx_strand_id
1 'polypeptide(L)'
;LRLAYAGHDGMVVSWNTYSQLSHPSVRYGKDPHHLDKVARTLEPNTVYHYLPLDSNVTGPYSFKTSRHKGDHTPYSMAVVVDLGLIGADGLSTTVGNGAANPLKPGDNNTLQSLMSQGADTDFLWHPGDLAYADYWLKEEIQGYLPNTTLEEGAQVYESLLNQYYDEMTPITAFKPYMLDTETDLGHGYIAPDEPNGTAGEDAGPFSHLKNAQTDWLAKDLAAVDRKKTPWVVVAGHRPWYISIGTSAADICYGWSRLTFHNCSHLTHEFVGSANGTVLDTATLFKDRDCGGHKSH
;
A
#
# COMPACT_ATOMS: atom_id res chain seq x y z
N LEU A 1 13.71 -0.72 2.99
CA LEU A 1 13.63 -1.96 2.16
C LEU A 1 12.19 -2.25 1.84
N ARG A 2 11.82 -2.52 0.58
CA ARG A 2 10.42 -2.78 0.21
C ARG A 2 10.30 -4.02 -0.69
N LEU A 3 9.37 -4.91 -0.35
CA LEU A 3 9.00 -6.08 -1.14
C LEU A 3 7.75 -5.79 -1.97
N ALA A 4 7.66 -6.36 -3.17
CA ALA A 4 6.44 -6.36 -3.97
C ALA A 4 6.29 -7.69 -4.73
N TYR A 5 5.05 -8.10 -5.00
CA TYR A 5 4.81 -9.19 -5.94
C TYR A 5 5.19 -8.75 -7.36
N ALA A 6 5.80 -9.65 -8.13
CA ALA A 6 6.11 -9.44 -9.53
C ALA A 6 5.56 -10.59 -10.37
N GLY A 7 4.35 -10.40 -10.89
CA GLY A 7 3.62 -11.48 -11.55
C GLY A 7 3.18 -12.58 -10.55
N HIS A 8 2.99 -13.81 -11.05
CA HIS A 8 2.47 -14.92 -10.26
C HIS A 8 3.55 -15.78 -9.58
N ASP A 9 4.82 -15.57 -9.92
CA ASP A 9 5.96 -16.40 -9.50
C ASP A 9 7.22 -15.59 -9.19
N GLY A 10 7.12 -14.26 -9.19
CA GLY A 10 8.23 -13.35 -8.92
C GLY A 10 7.99 -12.48 -7.69
N MET A 11 9.10 -12.03 -7.13
CA MET A 11 9.16 -11.02 -6.07
C MET A 11 10.19 -9.98 -6.46
N VAL A 12 9.90 -8.71 -6.17
CA VAL A 12 10.83 -7.60 -6.30
C VAL A 12 11.26 -7.17 -4.91
N VAL A 13 12.57 -6.94 -4.76
CA VAL A 13 13.18 -6.34 -3.59
C VAL A 13 13.74 -4.99 -4.02
N SER A 14 13.28 -3.92 -3.40
CA SER A 14 13.72 -2.55 -3.67
C SER A 14 14.39 -1.93 -2.45
N TRP A 15 15.51 -1.24 -2.66
CA TRP A 15 16.23 -0.52 -1.61
C TRP A 15 16.88 0.74 -2.16
N ASN A 16 17.14 1.69 -1.26
CA ASN A 16 17.84 2.93 -1.58
C ASN A 16 19.32 2.78 -1.17
N THR A 17 20.20 3.47 -1.90
CA THR A 17 21.62 3.61 -1.59
C THR A 17 22.02 5.07 -1.79
N TYR A 18 23.08 5.52 -1.11
CA TYR A 18 23.59 6.90 -1.25
C TYR A 18 24.26 7.17 -2.60
N SER A 19 24.53 6.13 -3.39
CA SER A 19 25.16 6.24 -4.70
C SER A 19 24.64 5.16 -5.62
N GLN A 20 24.44 5.49 -6.90
CA GLN A 20 24.01 4.52 -7.91
C GLN A 20 24.92 3.28 -7.95
N LEU A 21 24.30 2.10 -7.81
CA LEU A 21 24.99 0.82 -7.96
C LEU A 21 25.12 0.45 -9.44
N SER A 22 26.27 -0.11 -9.83
CA SER A 22 26.46 -0.61 -11.20
C SER A 22 25.73 -1.93 -11.44
N HIS A 23 25.63 -2.79 -10.42
CA HIS A 23 25.04 -4.12 -10.50
C HIS A 23 24.25 -4.45 -9.21
N PRO A 24 23.12 -3.77 -8.95
CA PRO A 24 22.30 -4.04 -7.77
C PRO A 24 21.88 -5.52 -7.76
N SER A 25 22.20 -6.20 -6.67
CA SER A 25 22.05 -7.66 -6.57
C SER A 25 21.48 -8.07 -5.22
N VAL A 26 20.68 -9.14 -5.23
CA VAL A 26 20.10 -9.73 -4.02
C VAL A 26 20.49 -11.20 -3.97
N ARG A 27 21.05 -11.62 -2.84
CA ARG A 27 21.22 -13.05 -2.51
C ARG A 27 19.96 -13.54 -1.83
N TYR A 28 19.45 -14.70 -2.20
CA TYR A 28 18.31 -15.29 -1.53
C TYR A 28 18.35 -16.83 -1.54
N GLY A 29 17.56 -17.46 -0.68
CA GLY A 29 17.53 -18.91 -0.48
C GLY A 29 16.38 -19.35 0.42
N LYS A 30 16.16 -20.66 0.57
CA LYS A 30 15.14 -21.18 1.52
C LYS A 30 15.68 -21.31 2.95
N ASP A 31 17.00 -21.22 3.12
CA ASP A 31 17.69 -21.29 4.40
C ASP A 31 18.41 -19.94 4.61
N PRO A 32 18.22 -19.26 5.76
CA PRO A 32 18.84 -17.98 6.05
C PRO A 32 20.39 -18.02 6.05
N HIS A 33 20.98 -19.19 6.25
CA HIS A 33 22.43 -19.38 6.26
C HIS A 33 23.01 -19.76 4.87
N HIS A 34 22.14 -20.07 3.90
CA HIS A 34 22.52 -20.49 2.55
C HIS A 34 21.74 -19.73 1.47
N LEU A 35 22.19 -18.50 1.18
CA LEU A 35 21.59 -17.58 0.21
C LEU A 35 22.29 -17.64 -1.15
N ASP A 36 22.37 -18.83 -1.75
CA ASP A 36 23.24 -19.09 -2.89
C ASP A 36 22.54 -18.93 -4.25
N LYS A 37 21.29 -18.48 -4.26
CA LYS A 37 20.48 -18.43 -5.49
C LYS A 37 20.39 -17.04 -6.10
N VAL A 38 20.26 -17.03 -7.43
CA VAL A 38 19.84 -15.92 -8.30
C VAL A 38 18.73 -16.50 -9.20
N ALA A 39 17.43 -16.44 -8.82
CA ALA A 39 16.35 -17.05 -9.63
C ALA A 39 15.61 -15.99 -10.39
N ARG A 40 15.04 -16.46 -11.49
CA ARG A 40 14.06 -15.76 -12.32
C ARG A 40 12.62 -16.20 -11.99
N THR A 41 12.44 -17.31 -11.29
CA THR A 41 11.14 -17.90 -10.92
C THR A 41 11.21 -18.51 -9.53
N LEU A 42 10.26 -18.18 -8.66
CA LEU A 42 10.17 -18.70 -7.30
C LEU A 42 9.07 -19.74 -7.16
N GLU A 43 9.28 -20.71 -6.28
CA GLU A 43 8.20 -21.61 -5.88
C GLU A 43 7.12 -20.81 -5.11
N PRO A 44 5.83 -21.03 -5.39
CA PRO A 44 4.75 -20.33 -4.72
C PRO A 44 4.52 -20.84 -3.31
N ASN A 45 3.83 -20.05 -2.49
CA ASN A 45 3.50 -20.34 -1.10
C ASN A 45 4.73 -20.77 -0.27
N THR A 46 5.91 -20.27 -0.61
CA THR A 46 7.20 -20.72 -0.07
C THR A 46 7.91 -19.55 0.61
N VAL A 47 8.47 -19.82 1.78
CA VAL A 47 9.29 -18.84 2.50
C VAL A 47 10.70 -18.83 1.89
N TYR A 48 11.17 -17.62 1.58
CA TYR A 48 12.54 -17.35 1.18
C TYR A 48 13.15 -16.32 2.11
N HIS A 49 14.45 -16.45 2.32
CA HIS A 49 15.30 -15.47 2.98
C HIS A 49 16.08 -14.69 1.93
N TYR A 50 16.29 -13.40 2.15
CA TYR A 50 17.00 -12.56 1.20
C TYR A 50 17.89 -11.53 1.89
N LEU A 51 18.95 -11.13 1.19
CA LEU A 51 19.92 -10.14 1.63
C LEU A 51 20.33 -9.28 0.42
N PRO A 52 19.94 -7.99 0.39
CA PRO A 52 20.42 -7.05 -0.62
C PRO A 52 21.92 -6.79 -0.42
N LEU A 53 22.69 -6.96 -1.49
CA LEU A 53 24.12 -6.63 -1.49
C LEU A 53 24.30 -5.11 -1.55
N ASP A 54 25.48 -4.64 -1.11
CA ASP A 54 25.83 -3.22 -1.09
C ASP A 54 24.80 -2.36 -0.32
N SER A 55 24.37 -2.87 0.83
CA SER A 55 23.40 -2.24 1.73
C SER A 55 23.90 -2.25 3.18
N ASN A 56 23.27 -1.44 4.04
CA ASN A 56 23.59 -1.39 5.49
C ASN A 56 22.96 -2.53 6.30
N VAL A 57 22.44 -3.56 5.63
CA VAL A 57 21.74 -4.68 6.27
C VAL A 57 22.76 -5.68 6.84
N THR A 58 22.58 -6.06 8.10
CA THR A 58 23.50 -6.95 8.83
C THR A 58 23.06 -8.42 8.84
N GLY A 59 21.83 -8.73 8.45
CA GLY A 59 21.30 -10.10 8.44
C GLY A 59 20.14 -10.28 7.46
N PRO A 60 19.82 -11.53 7.08
CA PRO A 60 18.78 -11.80 6.10
C PRO A 60 17.38 -11.46 6.62
N TYR A 61 16.58 -10.88 5.74
CA TYR A 61 15.13 -10.77 5.89
C TYR A 61 14.45 -12.01 5.31
N SER A 62 13.13 -12.13 5.49
CA SER A 62 12.34 -13.20 4.86
C SER A 62 11.05 -12.69 4.28
N PHE A 63 10.57 -13.35 3.23
CA PHE A 63 9.24 -13.15 2.66
C PHE A 63 8.62 -14.49 2.28
N LYS A 64 7.30 -14.48 2.06
CA LYS A 64 6.57 -15.61 1.51
C LYS A 64 6.04 -15.25 0.13
N THR A 65 6.27 -16.13 -0.85
CA THR A 65 5.76 -15.94 -2.22
C THR A 65 4.24 -16.10 -2.29
N SER A 66 3.65 -15.52 -3.33
CA SER A 66 2.22 -15.68 -3.62
C SER A 66 1.85 -17.14 -3.83
N ARG A 67 0.57 -17.47 -3.63
CA ARG A 67 0.02 -18.79 -3.94
C ARG A 67 -0.21 -18.94 -5.44
N HIS A 68 -0.29 -20.18 -5.93
CA HIS A 68 -0.69 -20.43 -7.31
C HIS A 68 -2.12 -19.93 -7.58
N LYS A 69 -2.35 -19.43 -8.80
CA LYS A 69 -3.72 -19.09 -9.28
C LYS A 69 -4.63 -20.32 -9.17
N GLY A 70 -5.76 -20.18 -8.46
CA GLY A 70 -6.69 -21.28 -8.19
C GLY A 70 -6.49 -21.98 -6.84
N ASP A 71 -5.52 -21.55 -6.03
CA ASP A 71 -5.48 -21.91 -4.62
C ASP A 71 -6.63 -21.23 -3.87
N HIS A 72 -7.52 -22.03 -3.28
CA HIS A 72 -8.72 -21.56 -2.58
C HIS A 72 -8.52 -21.45 -1.06
N THR A 73 -7.29 -21.61 -0.57
CA THR A 73 -6.95 -21.39 0.84
C THR A 73 -7.32 -19.95 1.23
N PRO A 74 -7.94 -19.73 2.41
CA PRO A 74 -8.21 -18.39 2.89
C PRO A 74 -6.96 -17.51 2.93
N TYR A 75 -7.13 -16.23 2.63
CA TYR A 75 -6.06 -15.23 2.69
C TYR A 75 -6.63 -13.88 3.08
N SER A 76 -5.76 -12.97 3.52
CA SER A 76 -6.15 -11.64 3.91
C SER A 76 -5.16 -10.58 3.41
N MET A 77 -5.65 -9.35 3.30
CA MET A 77 -4.81 -8.19 3.00
C MET A 77 -5.15 -7.06 3.95
N ALA A 78 -4.13 -6.30 4.33
CA ALA A 78 -4.31 -4.99 4.95
C ALA A 78 -4.37 -3.94 3.84
N VAL A 79 -5.24 -2.95 4.00
CA VAL A 79 -5.37 -1.80 3.10
C VAL A 79 -5.24 -0.52 3.93
N VAL A 80 -4.30 0.33 3.54
CA VAL A 80 -4.07 1.65 4.14
C VAL A 80 -4.01 2.67 3.02
N VAL A 81 -4.42 3.90 3.26
CA VAL A 81 -4.39 5.01 2.31
C VAL A 81 -4.04 6.28 3.07
N ASP A 82 -3.53 7.29 2.37
CA ASP A 82 -3.34 8.64 2.94
C ASP A 82 -2.47 8.60 4.21
N LEU A 83 -1.40 7.80 4.21
CA LEU A 83 -0.69 7.48 5.44
C LEU A 83 0.12 8.67 5.97
N GLY A 84 0.84 9.36 5.07
CA GLY A 84 1.83 10.36 5.43
C GLY A 84 2.97 9.81 6.28
N LEU A 85 3.80 10.72 6.78
CA LEU A 85 4.82 10.39 7.78
C LEU A 85 4.17 10.06 9.14
N ILE A 86 4.90 9.31 9.96
CA ILE A 86 4.49 8.93 11.30
C ILE A 86 5.55 9.38 12.31
N GLY A 87 5.21 10.30 13.19
CA GLY A 87 6.15 10.83 14.19
C GLY A 87 6.20 12.35 14.20
N ALA A 88 7.31 12.92 14.64
CA ALA A 88 7.43 14.36 14.89
C ALA A 88 7.09 15.22 13.66
N ASP A 89 7.43 14.75 12.47
CA ASP A 89 7.18 15.40 11.18
C ASP A 89 5.96 14.82 10.45
N GLY A 90 5.05 14.14 11.16
CA GLY A 90 3.81 13.61 10.61
C GLY A 90 2.77 13.27 11.69
N LEU A 91 2.07 12.15 11.57
CA LEU A 91 1.02 11.80 12.53
C LEU A 91 1.59 11.63 13.96
N SER A 92 1.23 12.56 14.84
CA SER A 92 1.72 12.65 16.22
C SER A 92 0.69 13.26 17.17
N THR A 93 1.08 13.51 18.43
CA THR A 93 0.25 14.19 19.44
C THR A 93 0.17 15.70 19.26
N THR A 94 0.77 16.24 18.20
CA THR A 94 0.83 17.67 17.88
C THR A 94 0.53 17.89 16.41
N VAL A 95 -0.11 19.01 16.07
CA VAL A 95 -0.43 19.37 14.69
C VAL A 95 -0.11 20.84 14.44
N GLY A 96 0.13 21.20 13.18
CA GLY A 96 0.34 22.58 12.74
C GLY A 96 -0.91 23.46 12.85
N ASN A 97 -0.74 24.76 12.62
CA ASN A 97 -1.86 25.70 12.62
C ASN A 97 -2.86 25.37 11.50
N GLY A 98 -4.13 25.19 11.86
CA GLY A 98 -5.20 24.86 10.91
C GLY A 98 -5.36 23.38 10.59
N ALA A 99 -4.52 22.51 11.16
CA ALA A 99 -4.74 21.07 11.19
C ALA A 99 -5.52 20.67 12.47
N ALA A 100 -6.06 19.45 12.47
CA ALA A 100 -6.89 18.92 13.56
C ALA A 100 -6.53 17.46 13.87
N ASN A 101 -7.14 16.92 14.91
CA ASN A 101 -7.10 15.49 15.27
C ASN A 101 -5.69 14.93 15.52
N PRO A 102 -4.89 15.53 16.44
CA PRO A 102 -3.68 14.89 16.93
C PRO A 102 -4.01 13.57 17.62
N LEU A 103 -3.03 12.66 17.66
CA LEU A 103 -3.08 11.47 18.51
C LEU A 103 -3.23 11.87 19.99
N LYS A 104 -3.97 11.09 20.78
CA LYS A 104 -3.99 11.26 22.23
C LYS A 104 -2.76 10.61 22.86
N PRO A 105 -2.32 11.07 24.05
CA PRO A 105 -1.29 10.37 24.80
C PRO A 105 -1.67 8.89 25.02
N GLY A 106 -0.85 7.98 24.49
CA GLY A 106 -1.05 6.53 24.58
C GLY A 106 -1.78 5.89 23.40
N ASP A 107 -2.27 6.67 22.43
CA ASP A 107 -2.79 6.11 21.18
C ASP A 107 -1.66 5.47 20.37
N ASN A 108 -1.95 4.33 19.77
CA ASN A 108 -1.13 3.81 18.69
C ASN A 108 -1.32 4.66 17.42
N ASN A 109 -0.24 4.91 16.70
CA ASN A 109 -0.33 5.38 15.32
C ASN A 109 -0.69 4.23 14.36
N THR A 110 -1.01 4.55 13.10
CA THR A 110 -1.45 3.56 12.11
C THR A 110 -0.38 2.50 11.82
N LEU A 111 0.91 2.87 11.80
CA LEU A 111 2.00 1.92 11.59
C LEU A 111 2.11 0.92 12.74
N GLN A 112 2.03 1.38 14.00
CA GLN A 112 2.02 0.53 15.18
C GLN A 112 0.81 -0.43 15.19
N SER A 113 -0.36 0.06 14.77
CA SER A 113 -1.56 -0.76 14.60
C SER A 113 -1.36 -1.85 13.54
N LEU A 114 -0.83 -1.50 12.37
CA LEU A 114 -0.52 -2.46 11.30
C LEU A 114 0.53 -3.50 11.73
N MET A 115 1.57 -3.08 12.45
CA MET A 115 2.61 -3.99 12.96
C MET A 115 2.06 -4.98 14.00
N SER A 116 1.06 -4.58 14.79
CA SER A 116 0.51 -5.43 15.86
C SER A 116 -0.66 -6.30 15.41
N GLN A 117 -1.53 -5.78 14.55
CA GLN A 117 -2.80 -6.43 14.19
C GLN A 117 -2.94 -6.75 12.69
N GLY A 118 -2.11 -6.10 11.87
CA GLY A 118 -1.95 -6.41 10.46
C GLY A 118 -0.84 -7.42 10.19
N ALA A 119 -0.09 -7.87 11.21
CA ALA A 119 1.07 -8.76 11.05
C ALA A 119 0.73 -10.04 10.28
N ASP A 120 -0.44 -10.64 10.53
CA ASP A 120 -0.86 -11.91 9.95
C ASP A 120 -1.49 -11.80 8.55
N THR A 121 -1.62 -10.59 7.99
CA THR A 121 -2.11 -10.45 6.61
C THR A 121 -1.07 -10.91 5.59
N ASP A 122 -1.51 -11.41 4.44
CA ASP A 122 -0.60 -11.93 3.41
C ASP A 122 0.16 -10.81 2.70
N PHE A 123 -0.43 -9.61 2.57
CA PHE A 123 0.20 -8.43 1.99
C PHE A 123 -0.46 -7.13 2.45
N LEU A 124 0.23 -6.01 2.22
CA LEU A 124 -0.26 -4.65 2.42
C LEU A 124 -0.53 -4.00 1.05
N TRP A 125 -1.72 -3.44 0.86
CA TRP A 125 -2.06 -2.62 -0.30
C TRP A 125 -2.22 -1.16 0.13
N HIS A 126 -1.59 -0.25 -0.62
CA HIS A 126 -1.65 1.19 -0.38
C HIS A 126 -1.96 1.97 -1.66
N PRO A 127 -3.26 2.20 -1.95
CA PRO A 127 -3.70 2.89 -3.15
C PRO A 127 -3.68 4.42 -3.00
N GLY A 128 -2.49 5.00 -3.13
CA GLY A 128 -2.29 6.45 -3.23
C GLY A 128 -1.95 7.16 -1.93
N ASP A 129 -1.45 8.39 -2.07
CA ASP A 129 -1.07 9.31 -0.98
C ASP A 129 -0.13 8.72 0.07
N LEU A 130 1.13 8.61 -0.35
CA LEU A 130 2.17 7.92 0.41
C LEU A 130 2.72 8.79 1.54
N ALA A 131 3.68 9.66 1.22
CA ALA A 131 4.47 10.41 2.20
C ALA A 131 3.99 11.86 2.39
N TYR A 132 3.22 12.41 1.45
CA TYR A 132 2.93 13.86 1.38
C TYR A 132 4.18 14.75 1.43
N ALA A 133 5.32 14.27 0.93
CA ALA A 133 6.57 15.01 0.94
C ALA A 133 6.49 16.33 0.16
N ASP A 134 5.58 16.42 -0.81
CA ASP A 134 5.24 17.62 -1.60
C ASP A 134 4.48 18.69 -0.80
N TYR A 135 3.88 18.32 0.34
CA TYR A 135 3.12 19.22 1.20
C TYR A 135 3.99 20.09 2.13
N TRP A 136 5.30 19.87 2.13
CA TRP A 136 6.25 20.48 3.07
C TRP A 136 6.13 22.01 3.17
N LEU A 137 5.93 22.71 2.05
CA LEU A 137 5.84 24.18 2.06
C LEU A 137 4.56 24.66 2.78
N LYS A 138 3.45 23.92 2.63
CA LYS A 138 2.23 24.26 3.35
C LYS A 138 2.39 24.02 4.84
N GLU A 139 3.03 22.93 5.23
CA GLU A 139 3.30 22.61 6.63
C GLU A 139 4.27 23.60 7.28
N GLU A 140 5.27 24.11 6.53
CA GLU A 140 6.15 25.20 6.97
C GLU A 140 5.35 26.49 7.22
N ILE A 141 4.53 26.92 6.26
CA ILE A 141 3.66 28.11 6.40
C ILE A 141 2.71 27.98 7.61
N GLN A 142 2.26 26.76 7.90
CA GLN A 142 1.41 26.44 9.06
C GLN A 142 2.18 26.34 10.38
N GLY A 143 3.52 26.45 10.35
CA GLY A 143 4.40 26.38 11.52
C GLY A 143 4.54 24.98 12.09
N TYR A 144 4.35 23.95 11.28
CA TYR A 144 4.49 22.55 11.67
C TYR A 144 5.91 22.04 11.48
N LEU A 145 6.45 22.16 10.26
CA LEU A 145 7.85 21.84 9.98
C LEU A 145 8.77 22.95 10.51
N PRO A 146 10.02 22.61 10.87
CA PRO A 146 11.01 23.62 11.28
C PRO A 146 11.23 24.64 10.16
N ASN A 147 11.63 25.85 10.53
CA ASN A 147 11.87 26.98 9.63
C ASN A 147 12.84 26.56 8.49
N THR A 148 12.29 26.37 7.30
CA THR A 148 13.00 25.94 6.09
C THR A 148 12.79 26.97 4.99
N THR A 149 13.76 27.08 4.08
CA THR A 149 13.68 28.05 2.97
C THR A 149 13.18 27.38 1.69
N LEU A 150 12.65 28.19 0.76
CA LEU A 150 12.26 27.71 -0.58
C LEU A 150 13.44 27.06 -1.34
N GLU A 151 14.65 27.55 -1.10
CA GLU A 151 15.90 27.06 -1.71
C GLU A 151 16.25 25.65 -1.21
N GLU A 152 15.84 25.30 0.01
CA GLU A 152 16.04 23.98 0.63
C GLU A 152 14.92 22.98 0.30
N GLY A 153 13.83 23.43 -0.35
CA GLY A 153 12.62 22.64 -0.54
C GLY A 153 12.83 21.26 -1.18
N ALA A 154 13.72 21.16 -2.17
CA ALA A 154 14.04 19.86 -2.78
C ALA A 154 14.72 18.90 -1.80
N GLN A 155 15.56 19.42 -0.88
CA GLN A 155 16.21 18.61 0.15
C GLN A 155 15.19 18.19 1.22
N VAL A 156 14.26 19.07 1.59
CA VAL A 156 13.18 18.76 2.53
C VAL A 156 12.30 17.65 1.95
N TYR A 157 11.84 17.79 0.71
CA TYR A 157 11.07 16.78 0.00
C TYR A 157 11.74 15.39 0.04
N GLU A 158 13.01 15.32 -0.39
CA GLU A 158 13.76 14.06 -0.40
C GLU A 158 14.01 13.50 1.01
N SER A 159 14.18 14.37 2.01
CA SER A 159 14.34 13.96 3.41
C SER A 159 13.07 13.30 3.94
N LEU A 160 11.92 13.95 3.77
CA LEU A 160 10.62 13.42 4.21
C LEU A 160 10.28 12.11 3.49
N LEU A 161 10.58 12.03 2.19
CA LEU A 161 10.36 10.80 1.42
C LEU A 161 11.24 9.64 1.90
N ASN A 162 12.51 9.90 2.21
CA ASN A 162 13.39 8.88 2.78
C ASN A 162 12.92 8.43 4.17
N GLN A 163 12.55 9.39 5.03
CA GLN A 163 11.99 9.12 6.35
C GLN A 163 10.74 8.23 6.27
N TYR A 164 9.78 8.57 5.41
CA TYR A 164 8.58 7.75 5.19
C TYR A 164 8.93 6.29 4.86
N TYR A 165 9.88 6.08 3.96
CA TYR A 165 10.24 4.71 3.59
C TYR A 165 11.07 3.97 4.65
N ASP A 166 11.81 4.68 5.49
CA ASP A 166 12.47 4.10 6.65
C ASP A 166 11.43 3.70 7.71
N GLU A 167 10.44 4.56 7.97
CA GLU A 167 9.29 4.28 8.83
C GLU A 167 8.49 3.06 8.34
N MET A 168 8.34 2.87 7.02
CA MET A 168 7.64 1.71 6.45
C MET A 168 8.48 0.41 6.43
N THR A 169 9.79 0.47 6.62
CA THR A 169 10.69 -0.69 6.52
C THR A 169 10.35 -1.85 7.49
N PRO A 170 9.93 -1.62 8.75
CA PRO A 170 9.52 -2.69 9.67
C PRO A 170 8.40 -3.60 9.12
N ILE A 171 7.56 -3.10 8.21
CA ILE A 171 6.52 -3.90 7.54
C ILE A 171 7.04 -4.38 6.18
N THR A 172 7.50 -3.44 5.35
CA THR A 172 7.72 -3.66 3.92
C THR A 172 8.97 -4.50 3.61
N ALA A 173 9.87 -4.70 4.58
CA ALA A 173 10.98 -5.64 4.45
C ALA A 173 10.56 -7.11 4.64
N PHE A 174 9.38 -7.38 5.17
CA PHE A 174 8.88 -8.74 5.43
C PHE A 174 7.58 -9.06 4.68
N LYS A 175 6.81 -8.03 4.35
CA LYS A 175 5.50 -8.13 3.73
C LYS A 175 5.49 -7.47 2.35
N PRO A 176 4.95 -8.14 1.33
CA PRO A 176 4.71 -7.51 0.04
C PRO A 176 3.84 -6.25 0.20
N TYR A 177 4.31 -5.15 -0.36
CA TYR A 177 3.73 -3.83 -0.29
C TYR A 177 3.36 -3.39 -1.71
N MET A 178 2.06 -3.44 -1.99
CA MET A 178 1.50 -3.16 -3.30
C MET A 178 1.00 -1.72 -3.33
N LEU A 179 1.40 -0.97 -4.34
CA LEU A 179 0.98 0.41 -4.56
C LEU A 179 -0.01 0.47 -5.71
N ASP A 180 -0.88 1.47 -5.67
CA ASP A 180 -1.66 1.89 -6.83
C ASP A 180 -1.47 3.39 -7.05
N THR A 181 -1.70 3.86 -8.27
CA THR A 181 -1.59 5.26 -8.66
C THR A 181 -2.93 5.79 -9.14
N GLU A 182 -3.02 7.11 -9.30
CA GLU A 182 -4.25 7.78 -9.71
C GLU A 182 -4.78 7.30 -11.07
N THR A 183 -6.08 7.50 -11.26
CA THR A 183 -6.87 6.92 -12.36
C THR A 183 -6.94 7.89 -13.53
N ASP A 184 -6.53 7.44 -14.71
CA ASP A 184 -6.76 8.10 -16.00
C ASP A 184 -8.01 7.48 -16.64
N LEU A 185 -9.14 8.19 -16.50
CA LEU A 185 -10.46 7.70 -16.88
C LEU A 185 -10.68 7.64 -18.41
N GLY A 186 -9.81 8.28 -19.20
CA GLY A 186 -9.87 8.29 -20.66
C GLY A 186 -11.17 8.87 -21.24
N HIS A 187 -11.36 8.71 -22.56
CA HIS A 187 -12.56 9.02 -23.34
C HIS A 187 -13.09 10.47 -23.24
N GLY A 188 -12.31 11.40 -22.68
CA GLY A 188 -12.75 12.78 -22.45
C GLY A 188 -13.65 12.93 -21.22
N TYR A 189 -13.72 11.91 -20.35
CA TYR A 189 -14.18 12.10 -18.99
C TYR A 189 -13.08 12.86 -18.25
N ILE A 190 -13.45 14.02 -17.70
CA ILE A 190 -12.54 14.85 -16.91
C ILE A 190 -12.77 14.46 -15.46
N ALA A 191 -11.75 13.90 -14.80
CA ALA A 191 -11.82 13.65 -13.37
C ALA A 191 -11.97 14.99 -12.62
N PRO A 192 -12.57 15.03 -11.41
CA PRO A 192 -12.70 16.27 -10.66
C PRO A 192 -11.39 17.07 -10.54
N ASP A 193 -10.28 16.38 -10.40
CA ASP A 193 -8.91 16.86 -10.14
C ASP A 193 -8.03 17.01 -11.40
N GLU A 194 -8.53 16.62 -12.57
CA GLU A 194 -7.84 16.92 -13.83
C GLU A 194 -8.00 18.41 -14.20
N PRO A 195 -7.16 18.95 -15.09
CA PRO A 195 -7.35 20.26 -15.70
C PRO A 195 -8.75 20.41 -16.28
N ASN A 196 -9.45 21.46 -15.85
CA ASN A 196 -10.85 21.74 -16.16
C ASN A 196 -11.88 20.84 -15.45
N GLY A 197 -11.44 20.02 -14.50
CA GLY A 197 -12.29 19.29 -13.56
C GLY A 197 -12.88 20.21 -12.48
N THR A 198 -13.83 19.67 -11.71
CA THR A 198 -14.59 20.44 -10.71
C THR A 198 -13.78 20.85 -9.47
N ALA A 199 -12.68 20.16 -9.16
CA ALA A 199 -11.74 20.48 -8.09
C ALA A 199 -10.67 21.49 -8.55
N GLY A 200 -10.47 21.67 -9.85
CA GLY A 200 -9.54 22.65 -10.41
C GLY A 200 -8.07 22.34 -10.10
N GLU A 201 -7.75 21.07 -9.90
CA GLU A 201 -6.39 20.58 -9.72
C GLU A 201 -5.74 20.33 -11.11
N ASP A 202 -4.44 20.03 -11.14
CA ASP A 202 -3.66 19.70 -12.35
C ASP A 202 -3.16 18.24 -12.25
N ALA A 203 -4.01 17.35 -11.71
CA ALA A 203 -3.67 15.98 -11.36
C ALA A 203 -3.95 14.99 -12.51
N GLY A 204 -3.32 15.24 -13.65
CA GLY A 204 -3.39 14.36 -14.83
C GLY A 204 -4.19 14.95 -16.00
N PRO A 205 -4.58 14.16 -17.01
CA PRO A 205 -4.00 12.86 -17.29
C PRO A 205 -2.50 13.00 -17.59
N PHE A 206 -1.66 12.19 -16.94
CA PHE A 206 -0.21 12.23 -17.14
C PHE A 206 0.24 11.47 -18.40
N SER A 207 -0.62 10.58 -18.91
CA SER A 207 -0.36 9.78 -20.10
C SER A 207 -0.68 10.57 -21.37
N HIS A 208 0.24 10.56 -22.34
CA HIS A 208 -0.03 11.05 -23.69
C HIS A 208 -0.84 10.05 -24.54
N LEU A 209 -1.02 8.82 -24.04
CA LEU A 209 -1.78 7.76 -24.70
C LEU A 209 -3.22 7.77 -24.19
N LYS A 210 -4.11 8.33 -25.00
CA LYS A 210 -5.55 8.33 -24.72
C LYS A 210 -6.06 6.91 -24.48
N ASN A 211 -6.82 6.71 -23.41
CA ASN A 211 -7.47 5.45 -23.02
C ASN A 211 -6.53 4.31 -22.61
N ALA A 212 -5.22 4.52 -22.49
CA ALA A 212 -4.30 3.42 -22.23
C ALA A 212 -4.67 2.61 -20.96
N GLN A 213 -5.08 3.30 -19.88
CA GLN A 213 -5.50 2.65 -18.64
C GLN A 213 -6.84 1.90 -18.81
N THR A 214 -7.83 2.50 -19.46
CA THR A 214 -9.15 1.86 -19.63
C THR A 214 -9.13 0.70 -20.62
N ASP A 215 -8.36 0.80 -21.70
CA ASP A 215 -8.15 -0.30 -22.66
C ASP A 215 -7.39 -1.47 -22.01
N TRP A 216 -6.37 -1.16 -21.20
CA TRP A 216 -5.67 -2.17 -20.40
C TRP A 216 -6.62 -2.85 -19.42
N LEU A 217 -7.39 -2.08 -18.65
CA LEU A 217 -8.30 -2.62 -17.64
C LEU A 217 -9.36 -3.52 -18.27
N ALA A 218 -9.95 -3.11 -19.40
CA ALA A 218 -10.92 -3.93 -20.14
C ALA A 218 -10.31 -5.27 -20.58
N LYS A 219 -9.08 -5.23 -21.10
CA LYS A 219 -8.35 -6.44 -21.52
C LYS A 219 -8.00 -7.34 -20.33
N ASP A 220 -7.55 -6.76 -19.22
CA ASP A 220 -7.18 -7.50 -18.02
C ASP A 220 -8.39 -8.21 -17.40
N LEU A 221 -9.50 -7.49 -17.23
CA LEU A 221 -10.75 -8.03 -16.71
C LEU A 221 -11.31 -9.17 -17.58
N ALA A 222 -11.18 -9.07 -18.90
CA ALA A 222 -11.60 -10.11 -19.83
C ALA A 222 -10.77 -11.40 -19.72
N ALA A 223 -9.53 -11.32 -19.21
CA ALA A 223 -8.63 -12.47 -19.02
C ALA A 223 -8.85 -13.20 -17.68
N VAL A 224 -9.72 -12.70 -16.80
CA VAL A 224 -9.96 -13.28 -15.48
C VAL A 224 -10.82 -14.55 -15.57
N ASP A 225 -10.23 -15.69 -15.17
CA ASP A 225 -10.96 -16.93 -14.94
C ASP A 225 -11.58 -16.91 -13.53
N ARG A 226 -12.86 -16.57 -13.45
CA ARG A 226 -13.62 -16.44 -12.19
C ARG A 226 -13.84 -17.75 -11.44
N LYS A 227 -13.51 -18.92 -12.02
CA LYS A 227 -13.49 -20.19 -11.28
C LYS A 227 -12.19 -20.38 -10.49
N LYS A 228 -11.08 -19.82 -10.97
CA LYS A 228 -9.77 -19.87 -10.29
C LYS A 228 -9.52 -18.66 -9.41
N THR A 229 -9.97 -17.48 -9.84
CA THR A 229 -9.84 -16.21 -9.11
C THR A 229 -11.22 -15.59 -8.97
N PRO A 230 -12.03 -16.07 -8.00
CA PRO A 230 -13.44 -15.68 -7.88
C PRO A 230 -13.63 -14.22 -7.47
N TRP A 231 -12.68 -13.68 -6.72
CA TRP A 231 -12.67 -12.28 -6.31
C TRP A 231 -11.91 -11.42 -7.31
N VAL A 232 -12.56 -10.35 -7.74
CA VAL A 232 -11.94 -9.22 -8.44
C VAL A 232 -12.15 -8.04 -7.49
N VAL A 233 -11.05 -7.42 -7.09
CA VAL A 233 -11.04 -6.22 -6.24
C VAL A 233 -10.30 -5.16 -7.03
N VAL A 234 -10.89 -3.97 -7.10
CA VAL A 234 -10.33 -2.80 -7.76
C VAL A 234 -10.17 -1.75 -6.68
N ALA A 235 -9.02 -1.10 -6.64
CA ALA A 235 -8.85 0.13 -5.88
C ALA A 235 -8.51 1.25 -6.86
N GLY A 236 -8.78 2.45 -6.40
CA GLY A 236 -8.28 3.70 -6.93
C GLY A 236 -8.17 4.63 -5.73
N HIS A 237 -7.31 5.63 -5.82
CA HIS A 237 -7.10 6.55 -4.71
C HIS A 237 -8.36 7.39 -4.42
N ARG A 238 -8.95 8.01 -5.46
CA ARG A 238 -10.12 8.88 -5.32
C ARG A 238 -11.43 8.09 -5.27
N PRO A 239 -12.24 8.21 -4.20
CA PRO A 239 -13.49 7.48 -4.07
C PRO A 239 -14.59 8.02 -5.02
N TRP A 240 -15.31 7.11 -5.67
CA TRP A 240 -16.45 7.49 -6.53
C TRP A 240 -17.76 7.70 -5.75
N TYR A 241 -17.92 6.99 -4.64
CA TYR A 241 -19.11 7.02 -3.81
C TYR A 241 -18.72 7.30 -2.36
N ILE A 242 -18.94 8.54 -1.95
CA ILE A 242 -18.80 8.98 -0.56
C ILE A 242 -20.20 9.25 -0.03
N SER A 243 -20.64 8.53 1.00
CA SER A 243 -21.98 8.69 1.60
C SER A 243 -22.00 9.62 2.82
N ILE A 244 -20.87 10.26 3.15
CA ILE A 244 -20.74 11.23 4.24
C ILE A 244 -20.75 12.66 3.67
N GLY A 245 -21.39 13.60 4.38
CA GLY A 245 -21.39 15.02 4.01
C GLY A 245 -19.98 15.60 3.99
N THR A 246 -19.81 16.78 3.38
CA THR A 246 -18.54 17.51 3.09
C THR A 246 -17.63 17.82 4.30
N SER A 247 -17.98 17.34 5.49
CA SER A 247 -17.17 17.31 6.70
C SER A 247 -17.10 15.86 7.14
N ALA A 248 -16.31 15.06 6.40
CA ALA A 248 -16.06 13.68 6.76
C ALA A 248 -15.76 13.62 8.26
N ALA A 249 -16.55 12.84 8.98
CA ALA A 249 -16.43 12.75 10.42
C ALA A 249 -15.06 12.14 10.71
N ASP A 250 -14.12 13.01 11.04
CA ASP A 250 -12.75 12.72 11.41
C ASP A 250 -12.75 12.06 12.81
N ILE A 251 -13.35 10.87 12.88
CA ILE A 251 -13.65 10.19 14.13
C ILE A 251 -12.44 9.37 14.59
N CYS A 252 -11.66 8.83 13.64
CA CYS A 252 -10.46 8.06 13.93
C CYS A 252 -9.59 7.76 12.70
N TYR A 253 -8.28 7.68 12.90
CA TYR A 253 -7.36 6.99 11.99
C TYR A 253 -7.57 5.48 12.05
N GLY A 254 -7.37 4.80 10.93
CA GLY A 254 -7.56 3.36 10.84
C GLY A 254 -7.06 2.77 9.53
N TRP A 255 -7.23 1.47 9.40
CA TRP A 255 -6.91 0.71 8.19
C TRP A 255 -7.93 -0.41 8.01
N SER A 256 -8.04 -0.93 6.80
CA SER A 256 -9.00 -1.99 6.47
C SER A 256 -8.33 -3.35 6.40
N ARG A 257 -8.96 -4.37 6.97
CA ARG A 257 -8.59 -5.78 6.77
C ARG A 257 -9.64 -6.44 5.88
N LEU A 258 -9.20 -7.01 4.76
CA LEU A 258 -10.05 -7.80 3.89
C LEU A 258 -9.63 -9.27 4.02
N THR A 259 -10.56 -10.12 4.45
CA THR A 259 -10.36 -11.55 4.63
C THR A 259 -11.22 -12.32 3.63
N PHE A 260 -10.57 -13.03 2.72
CA PHE A 260 -11.18 -13.85 1.69
C PHE A 260 -11.28 -15.28 2.21
N HIS A 261 -12.44 -15.66 2.74
CA HIS A 261 -12.64 -16.96 3.38
C HIS A 261 -12.71 -18.09 2.37
N ASN A 262 -13.33 -17.82 1.23
CA ASN A 262 -13.53 -18.78 0.14
C ASN A 262 -14.02 -18.03 -1.11
N CYS A 263 -14.55 -18.77 -2.08
CA CYS A 263 -15.04 -18.21 -3.33
C CYS A 263 -16.32 -17.36 -3.25
N SER A 264 -17.08 -17.45 -2.15
CA SER A 264 -18.37 -16.77 -1.97
C SER A 264 -18.39 -15.79 -0.80
N HIS A 265 -17.47 -15.88 0.16
CA HIS A 265 -17.44 -15.02 1.35
C HIS A 265 -16.16 -14.20 1.46
N LEU A 266 -16.33 -12.89 1.60
CA LEU A 266 -15.29 -11.92 1.93
C LEU A 266 -15.77 -11.09 3.11
N THR A 267 -14.95 -10.96 4.14
CA THR A 267 -15.21 -10.03 5.25
C THR A 267 -14.29 -8.83 5.11
N HIS A 268 -14.85 -7.64 5.26
CA HIS A 268 -14.15 -6.38 5.40
C HIS A 268 -14.33 -5.91 6.85
N GLU A 269 -13.22 -5.55 7.49
CA GLU A 269 -13.19 -4.97 8.83
C GLU A 269 -12.45 -3.62 8.75
N PHE A 270 -13.00 -2.58 9.39
CA PHE A 270 -12.29 -1.34 9.61
C PHE A 270 -11.71 -1.33 11.03
N VAL A 271 -10.38 -1.29 11.13
CA VAL A 271 -9.63 -1.37 12.40
C VAL A 271 -9.18 0.04 12.79
N GLY A 272 -9.62 0.50 13.97
CA GLY A 272 -9.18 1.78 14.52
C GLY A 272 -7.73 1.72 14.98
N SER A 273 -6.89 2.65 14.51
CA SER A 273 -5.45 2.65 14.77
C SER A 273 -5.13 2.80 16.26
N ALA A 274 -5.82 3.70 16.96
CA ALA A 274 -5.52 4.09 18.33
C ALA A 274 -5.41 2.92 19.32
N ASN A 275 -6.28 1.91 19.21
CA ASN A 275 -6.34 0.80 20.16
C ASN A 275 -6.59 -0.58 19.52
N GLY A 276 -6.78 -0.66 18.20
CA GLY A 276 -7.01 -1.91 17.49
C GLY A 276 -8.43 -2.47 17.53
N THR A 277 -9.39 -1.69 18.00
CA THR A 277 -10.79 -2.12 17.96
C THR A 277 -11.26 -2.22 16.50
N VAL A 278 -11.93 -3.31 16.16
CA VAL A 278 -12.73 -3.38 14.92
C VAL A 278 -13.95 -2.50 15.10
N LEU A 279 -14.00 -1.38 14.38
CA LEU A 279 -15.05 -0.36 14.49
C LEU A 279 -16.23 -0.63 13.56
N ASP A 280 -15.97 -1.29 12.43
CA ASP A 280 -17.00 -1.72 11.49
C ASP A 280 -16.63 -3.06 10.86
N THR A 281 -17.64 -3.85 10.52
CA THR A 281 -17.48 -5.15 9.88
C THR A 281 -18.64 -5.45 8.93
N ALA A 282 -18.31 -5.84 7.70
CA ALA A 282 -19.27 -6.28 6.70
C ALA A 282 -18.79 -7.57 6.03
N THR A 283 -19.70 -8.52 5.81
CA THR A 283 -19.40 -9.71 5.00
C THR A 283 -20.18 -9.67 3.70
N LEU A 284 -19.44 -9.61 2.59
CA LEU A 284 -19.99 -9.71 1.26
C LEU A 284 -20.15 -11.19 0.89
N PHE A 285 -21.39 -11.57 0.63
CA PHE A 285 -21.75 -12.87 0.05
C PHE A 285 -21.96 -12.76 -1.46
N LYS A 286 -21.40 -13.70 -2.22
CA LYS A 286 -21.67 -13.89 -3.64
C LYS A 286 -22.29 -15.25 -3.86
N ASP A 287 -23.52 -15.28 -4.39
CA ASP A 287 -24.18 -16.52 -4.79
C ASP A 287 -23.50 -17.10 -6.05
N ARG A 288 -22.55 -18.01 -5.85
CA ARG A 288 -21.80 -18.68 -6.91
C ARG A 288 -21.22 -20.00 -6.45
N ASP A 289 -21.06 -20.91 -7.42
CA ASP A 289 -20.30 -22.14 -7.28
C ASP A 289 -18.96 -21.99 -8.02
N CYS A 290 -17.85 -22.26 -7.33
CA CYS A 290 -16.50 -22.24 -7.91
C CYS A 290 -15.86 -23.63 -7.98
N GLY A 291 -16.67 -24.70 -7.90
CA GLY A 291 -16.24 -26.07 -8.16
C GLY A 291 -15.34 -26.67 -7.08
N GLY A 292 -15.35 -26.13 -5.86
CA GLY A 292 -14.68 -26.74 -4.70
C GLY A 292 -15.46 -27.93 -4.18
N HIS A 293 -14.78 -29.03 -3.85
CA HIS A 293 -15.39 -30.23 -3.27
C HIS A 293 -16.35 -29.85 -2.13
N LYS A 294 -17.62 -30.23 -2.28
CA LYS A 294 -18.54 -30.28 -1.14
C LYS A 294 -17.95 -31.27 -0.13
N SER A 295 -17.43 -30.77 0.97
CA SER A 295 -17.18 -31.61 2.15
C SER A 295 -18.54 -32.09 2.62
N HIS A 296 -18.83 -33.37 2.35
CA HIS A 296 -19.96 -34.09 2.93
C HIS A 296 -19.75 -34.32 4.42
#